data_AF-A0A7S0QQR5-F1
#
_entry.id   AF-A0A7S0QQR5-F1
#
_cell.length_a   1.000
_cell.length_b   1.000
_cell.length_c   1.000
_cell.angle_alpha   90.00
_cell.angle_beta   90.00
_cell.angle_gamma   90.00
#
_symmetry.space_group_name_H-M   'P 1'
#
loop_
_entity.id
_entity.type
_entity.pdbx_description
1 polymer ?
#
loop_
_entity_poly.entity_id
_entity_poly.type
_entity_poly.pdbx_seq_one_letter_code
_entity_poly.pdbx_strand_id
1 'polypeptide(L)'
;CLWSDEGAADDPRTKIGHAEWINLIAFAGDILIDSYSIRFQKMDTRGQSTTTSESLEENSRRWTSLTHYVHFHGGNRVISRVLVASNGIAAVKCIRSMRKWAYSELGIENALQFICMATPEDLAANAEYILLADEVTEVPGGPNNNNYANVELIADIAERKNVDAVWAGWGHASENPQLPHRLSRTSRQVVFLGPGAQAMHDLGDKIGSTIIAQSAGVPCIAWSGSGVVLDNIHDRANVAIPDELYKSACVLTLDDALRAGDTVGYPLMVKASEGGGGKGIRKVLSREELPAAYAQVQAEVLGSPVFLMRLFAGGRHLEVQILA
;
A
#
# COMPACT_ATOMS: atom_id res chain seq x y z
N CYS A 1 -16.61 -4.68 13.12
CA CYS A 1 -17.53 -5.46 13.99
C CYS A 1 -16.75 -6.08 15.15
N LEU A 2 -17.07 -5.60 16.36
CA LEU A 2 -16.97 -6.25 17.67
C LEU A 2 -15.64 -6.89 18.10
N TRP A 3 -14.77 -6.06 18.68
CA TRP A 3 -14.02 -6.42 19.89
C TRP A 3 -14.63 -5.58 21.03
N SER A 4 -15.22 -6.24 22.03
CA SER A 4 -15.62 -5.62 23.29
C SER A 4 -14.52 -5.92 24.31
N ASP A 5 -13.78 -4.88 24.68
CA ASP A 5 -12.80 -4.89 25.77
C ASP A 5 -13.54 -4.98 27.11
N GLU A 6 -13.62 -6.17 27.70
CA GLU A 6 -13.81 -6.33 29.14
C GLU A 6 -12.44 -6.63 29.75
N GLY A 7 -11.79 -5.60 30.31
CA GLY A 7 -10.54 -5.80 31.06
C GLY A 7 -9.61 -4.60 31.28
N ALA A 8 -9.95 -3.39 30.82
CA ALA A 8 -9.15 -2.18 31.07
C ALA A 8 -10.04 -0.99 31.44
N ALA A 9 -10.74 -1.09 32.57
CA ALA A 9 -11.36 0.08 33.19
C ALA A 9 -10.28 0.84 33.98
N ASP A 10 -10.21 2.15 33.78
CA ASP A 10 -9.45 3.18 34.53
C ASP A 10 -8.01 3.52 34.12
N ASP A 11 -7.76 3.77 32.82
CA ASP A 11 -6.72 4.75 32.42
C ASP A 11 -7.34 5.89 31.57
N PRO A 12 -7.37 7.14 32.05
CA PRO A 12 -7.91 8.28 31.28
C PRO A 12 -7.09 8.66 30.03
N ARG A 13 -5.99 7.95 29.71
CA ARG A 13 -5.15 8.17 28.52
C ARG A 13 -5.51 7.31 27.30
N THR A 14 -6.49 6.41 27.39
CA THR A 14 -6.89 5.52 26.28
C THR A 14 -8.01 6.06 25.39
N LYS A 15 -8.48 7.30 25.60
CA LYS A 15 -9.46 7.95 24.73
C LYS A 15 -8.79 8.94 23.76
N ILE A 16 -8.08 8.41 22.77
CA ILE A 16 -7.82 9.14 21.53
C ILE A 16 -8.68 8.50 20.45
N GLY A 17 -9.86 9.10 20.24
CA GLY A 17 -10.84 8.62 19.27
C GLY A 17 -10.45 8.95 17.84
N HIS A 18 -11.07 8.22 16.91
CA HIS A 18 -11.03 8.34 15.44
C HIS A 18 -11.05 9.77 14.83
N ALA A 19 -11.30 10.82 15.61
CA ALA A 19 -11.40 12.21 15.15
C ALA A 19 -10.05 12.90 14.90
N GLU A 20 -8.92 12.40 15.44
CA GLU A 20 -7.61 13.05 15.24
C GLU A 20 -6.89 12.65 13.93
N TRP A 21 -7.34 11.57 13.27
CA TRP A 21 -6.80 11.15 11.96
C TRP A 21 -7.04 12.16 10.84
N ILE A 22 -8.07 13.00 10.95
CA ILE A 22 -8.39 14.05 9.96
C ILE A 22 -7.43 15.25 10.09
N ASN A 23 -6.88 15.52 11.28
CA ASN A 23 -6.05 16.70 11.53
C ASN A 23 -4.56 16.47 11.22
N LEU A 24 -4.05 15.24 11.30
CA LEU A 24 -2.63 14.98 10.99
C LEU A 24 -2.31 15.15 9.49
N ILE A 25 -3.28 14.84 8.61
CA ILE A 25 -3.14 15.00 7.16
C ILE A 25 -3.23 16.49 6.74
N ALA A 26 -3.84 17.35 7.57
CA ALA A 26 -3.87 18.78 7.32
C ALA A 26 -2.51 19.47 7.50
N PHE A 27 -1.57 18.86 8.25
CA PHE A 27 -0.25 19.44 8.53
C PHE A 27 0.85 19.02 7.54
N ALA A 28 0.63 17.97 6.74
CA ALA A 28 1.59 17.51 5.73
C ALA A 28 1.51 18.31 4.40
N GLY A 29 0.81 19.46 4.41
CA GLY A 29 0.60 20.30 3.23
C GLY A 29 1.76 21.22 2.83
N ASP A 30 2.82 21.32 3.65
CA ASP A 30 3.95 22.23 3.44
C ASP A 30 5.30 21.50 3.44
N ILE A 31 5.44 20.44 2.64
CA ILE A 31 6.77 19.89 2.32
C ILE A 31 6.97 20.02 0.81
N LEU A 32 7.57 21.14 0.41
CA LEU A 32 8.23 21.29 -0.88
C LEU A 32 9.43 20.33 -0.92
N ILE A 33 9.26 19.18 -1.58
CA ILE A 33 10.38 18.35 -2.02
C ILE A 33 10.60 18.66 -3.49
N ASP A 34 11.48 19.63 -3.74
CA ASP A 34 12.00 19.92 -5.06
C ASP A 34 13.22 19.03 -5.29
N SER A 35 13.08 18.00 -6.13
CA SER A 35 14.24 17.31 -6.71
C SER A 35 13.81 16.32 -7.77
N TYR A 36 14.16 16.58 -9.03
CA TYR A 36 14.77 15.57 -9.90
C TYR A 36 15.63 16.25 -10.97
N SER A 37 16.95 15.98 -10.91
CA SER A 37 18.00 16.17 -11.94
C SER A 37 19.19 17.05 -11.53
N ILE A 38 20.00 16.62 -10.55
CA ILE A 38 21.42 17.02 -10.55
C ILE A 38 22.22 15.86 -11.15
N ARG A 39 22.49 15.94 -12.46
CA ARG A 39 23.63 15.24 -13.05
C ARG A 39 24.87 15.74 -12.31
N PHE A 40 25.65 14.84 -11.72
CA PHE A 40 26.98 15.17 -11.20
C PHE A 40 27.88 15.66 -12.35
N GLN A 41 27.87 16.96 -12.61
CA GLN A 41 28.98 17.61 -13.28
C GLN A 41 30.13 17.68 -12.27
N LYS A 42 31.25 17.03 -12.60
CA LYS A 42 32.54 17.28 -11.92
C LYS A 42 32.80 18.79 -11.92
N MET A 43 32.83 19.42 -10.75
CA MET A 43 33.34 20.79 -10.61
C MET A 43 34.86 20.78 -10.84
N ASP A 44 35.32 21.53 -11.85
CA ASP A 44 36.72 21.95 -11.97
C ASP A 44 36.98 23.09 -10.95
N THR A 45 38.18 23.07 -10.37
CA THR A 45 38.68 23.88 -9.23
C THR A 45 38.90 25.37 -9.51
N ARG A 46 38.14 25.99 -10.42
CA ARG A 46 38.26 27.42 -10.71
C ARG A 46 36.93 28.12 -10.52
N GLY A 47 36.76 28.67 -9.31
CA GLY A 47 35.61 29.47 -8.90
C GLY A 47 35.40 30.71 -9.76
N GLN A 48 34.57 30.58 -10.79
CA GLN A 48 33.89 31.69 -11.45
C GLN A 48 32.40 31.40 -11.46
N SER A 49 31.66 32.19 -10.67
CA SER A 49 30.20 32.27 -10.73
C SER A 49 29.82 33.11 -11.94
N THR A 50 29.35 32.47 -13.00
CA THR A 50 28.55 33.13 -14.02
C THR A 50 27.09 32.95 -13.65
N THR A 51 26.48 33.98 -13.09
CA THR A 51 25.04 34.07 -12.87
C THR A 51 24.35 34.14 -14.23
N THR A 52 24.00 32.99 -14.81
CA THR A 52 23.12 32.93 -15.98
C THR A 52 21.70 33.27 -15.54
N SER A 53 21.02 34.04 -16.38
CA SER A 53 19.68 34.59 -16.23
C SER A 53 18.53 33.57 -16.10
N GLU A 54 18.81 32.31 -15.77
CA GLU A 54 17.83 31.22 -15.72
C GLU A 54 16.97 31.25 -14.44
N SER A 55 17.49 31.78 -13.34
CA SER A 55 16.81 31.74 -12.03
C SER A 55 15.63 32.71 -11.87
N LEU A 56 15.37 33.57 -12.86
CA LEU A 56 14.24 34.52 -12.86
C LEU A 56 13.07 34.08 -13.75
N GLU A 57 13.24 33.03 -14.58
CA GLU A 57 12.17 32.54 -15.46
C GLU A 57 11.28 31.46 -14.83
N GLU A 58 11.73 30.77 -13.77
CA GLU A 58 10.97 29.66 -13.17
C GLU A 58 9.65 30.11 -12.52
N ASN A 59 9.62 31.31 -11.93
CA ASN A 59 8.45 31.81 -11.18
C ASN A 59 7.28 32.34 -12.05
N SER A 60 7.38 32.31 -13.39
CA SER A 60 6.32 32.80 -14.29
C SER A 60 5.98 31.82 -15.43
N ARG A 61 6.32 30.53 -15.30
CA ARG A 61 6.03 29.56 -16.35
C ARG A 61 4.59 29.05 -16.22
N ARG A 62 3.76 29.48 -17.17
CA ARG A 62 2.41 28.95 -17.35
C ARG A 62 2.45 27.75 -18.30
N TRP A 63 1.95 26.61 -17.86
CA TRP A 63 1.89 25.40 -18.67
C TRP A 63 0.83 25.53 -19.77
N THR A 64 1.19 25.15 -20.99
CA THR A 64 0.30 25.21 -22.16
C THR A 64 -0.59 23.97 -22.29
N SER A 65 -0.14 22.83 -21.77
CA SER A 65 -0.89 21.58 -21.73
C SER A 65 -0.30 20.63 -20.68
N LEU A 66 -1.06 19.63 -20.26
CA LEU A 66 -0.57 18.57 -19.39
C LEU A 66 0.58 17.79 -20.05
N THR A 67 0.53 17.58 -21.37
CA THR A 67 1.61 16.94 -22.13
C THR A 67 2.92 17.71 -22.04
N HIS A 68 2.87 19.04 -22.12
CA HIS A 68 4.05 19.88 -21.99
C HIS A 68 4.64 19.76 -20.57
N TYR A 69 3.80 19.84 -19.54
CA TYR A 69 4.23 19.65 -18.14
C TYR A 69 4.94 18.30 -17.95
N VAL A 70 4.32 17.21 -18.39
CA VAL A 70 4.86 15.86 -18.23
C VAL A 70 6.21 15.71 -18.93
N HIS A 71 6.34 16.16 -20.17
CA HIS A 71 7.61 16.06 -20.89
C HIS A 71 8.71 16.96 -20.31
N PHE A 72 8.37 18.16 -19.85
CA PHE A 72 9.32 19.07 -19.21
C PHE A 72 9.95 18.43 -17.96
N HIS A 73 9.14 17.77 -17.14
CA HIS A 73 9.61 17.04 -15.95
C HIS A 73 10.18 15.64 -16.26
N GLY A 74 10.41 15.29 -17.53
CA GLY A 74 10.99 14.02 -17.93
C GLY A 74 10.04 12.81 -17.82
N GLY A 75 8.75 13.06 -17.63
CA GLY A 75 7.71 12.03 -17.64
C GLY A 75 7.51 11.43 -19.04
N ASN A 76 7.17 10.15 -19.07
CA ASN A 76 7.01 9.37 -20.30
C ASN A 76 5.54 9.06 -20.65
N ARG A 77 4.60 9.33 -19.74
CA ARG A 77 3.18 9.02 -19.91
C ARG A 77 2.31 10.13 -19.33
N VAL A 78 1.39 10.61 -20.16
CA VAL A 78 0.39 11.60 -19.76
C VAL A 78 -0.81 10.86 -19.15
N ILE A 79 -1.21 11.27 -17.95
CA ILE A 79 -2.39 10.72 -17.26
C ILE A 79 -3.40 11.86 -17.12
N SER A 80 -4.46 11.81 -17.92
CA SER A 80 -5.51 12.82 -17.93
C SER A 80 -6.85 12.29 -17.43
N ARG A 81 -7.09 10.98 -17.55
CA ARG A 81 -8.33 10.32 -17.12
C ARG A 81 -8.02 9.25 -16.07
N VAL A 82 -8.59 9.40 -14.88
CA VAL A 82 -8.36 8.50 -13.74
C VAL A 82 -9.68 7.84 -13.32
N LEU A 83 -9.70 6.51 -13.30
CA LEU A 83 -10.76 5.74 -12.66
C LEU A 83 -10.47 5.62 -11.15
N VAL A 84 -11.43 6.05 -10.33
CA VAL A 84 -11.39 5.90 -8.88
C VAL A 84 -12.11 4.61 -8.51
N ALA A 85 -11.34 3.55 -8.24
CA ALA A 85 -11.82 2.23 -7.84
C ALA A 85 -11.97 2.13 -6.31
N SER A 86 -12.64 3.12 -5.72
CA SER A 86 -12.93 3.21 -4.29
C SER A 86 -14.15 4.13 -4.10
N ASN A 87 -14.75 4.11 -2.90
CA ASN A 87 -15.82 5.03 -2.52
C ASN A 87 -15.45 5.85 -1.28
N GLY A 88 -16.45 6.54 -0.72
CA GLY A 88 -16.35 7.24 0.57
C GLY A 88 -15.23 8.29 0.63
N ILE A 89 -14.60 8.41 1.80
CA ILE A 89 -13.58 9.43 2.06
C ILE A 89 -12.31 9.24 1.20
N ALA A 90 -11.99 8.01 0.80
CA ALA A 90 -10.86 7.71 -0.06
C ALA A 90 -11.03 8.40 -1.42
N ALA A 91 -12.19 8.19 -2.05
CA ALA A 91 -12.52 8.82 -3.32
C ALA A 91 -12.56 10.36 -3.22
N VAL A 92 -13.22 10.90 -2.19
CA VAL A 92 -13.26 12.36 -1.95
C VAL A 92 -11.85 12.95 -1.81
N LYS A 93 -11.00 12.31 -0.99
CA LYS A 93 -9.63 12.80 -0.72
C LYS A 93 -8.78 12.72 -1.98
N CYS A 94 -8.89 11.66 -2.77
CA CYS A 94 -8.20 11.53 -4.05
C CYS A 94 -8.54 12.70 -4.99
N ILE A 95 -9.83 12.87 -5.29
CA ILE A 95 -10.31 13.87 -6.26
C ILE A 95 -9.93 15.28 -5.79
N ARG A 96 -10.19 15.62 -4.53
CA ARG A 96 -9.85 16.95 -3.98
C ARG A 96 -8.36 17.24 -4.02
N SER A 97 -7.52 16.27 -3.66
CA SER A 97 -6.06 16.47 -3.61
C SER A 97 -5.49 16.66 -5.01
N MET A 98 -5.86 15.80 -5.95
CA MET A 98 -5.38 15.88 -7.32
C MET A 98 -5.90 17.11 -8.04
N ARG A 99 -7.16 17.54 -7.80
CA ARG A 99 -7.68 18.80 -8.35
C ARG A 99 -7.01 20.03 -7.75
N LYS A 100 -6.76 20.03 -6.43
CA LYS A 100 -6.03 21.13 -5.77
C LYS A 100 -4.64 21.29 -6.37
N TRP A 101 -3.90 20.18 -6.51
CA TRP A 101 -2.59 20.16 -7.15
C TRP A 101 -2.67 20.62 -8.61
N ALA A 102 -3.62 20.10 -9.40
CA ALA A 102 -3.78 20.50 -10.79
C ALA A 102 -4.08 22.00 -10.93
N TYR A 103 -4.87 22.56 -10.02
CA TYR A 103 -5.14 24.00 -9.99
C TYR A 103 -3.90 24.81 -9.62
N SER A 104 -3.16 24.41 -8.57
CA SER A 104 -1.98 25.16 -8.10
C SER A 104 -0.78 25.07 -9.03
N GLU A 105 -0.49 23.87 -9.54
CA GLU A 105 0.72 23.62 -10.33
C GLU A 105 0.49 23.87 -11.82
N LEU A 106 -0.64 23.42 -12.36
CA LEU A 106 -0.88 23.49 -13.80
C LEU A 106 -1.55 24.79 -14.21
N GLY A 107 -2.46 25.32 -13.37
CA GLY A 107 -3.31 26.45 -13.74
C GLY A 107 -4.22 26.16 -14.95
N ILE A 108 -4.45 24.88 -15.22
CA ILE A 108 -5.26 24.37 -16.33
C ILE A 108 -6.56 23.80 -15.74
N GLU A 109 -7.69 24.40 -16.09
CA GLU A 109 -9.00 23.86 -15.72
C GLU A 109 -9.22 22.49 -16.35
N ASN A 110 -9.79 21.56 -15.58
CA ASN A 110 -10.12 20.20 -16.03
C ASN A 110 -8.93 19.42 -16.61
N ALA A 111 -7.70 19.72 -16.17
CA ALA A 111 -6.50 18.98 -16.57
C ALA A 111 -6.59 17.48 -16.24
N LEU A 112 -7.33 17.14 -15.19
CA LEU A 112 -7.61 15.78 -14.75
C LEU A 112 -9.11 15.54 -14.72
N GLN A 113 -9.53 14.41 -15.31
CA GLN A 113 -10.90 13.93 -15.31
C GLN A 113 -11.01 12.67 -14.45
N PHE A 114 -12.02 12.64 -13.59
CA PHE A 114 -12.26 11.55 -12.64
C PHE A 114 -13.52 10.78 -13.00
N ILE A 115 -13.35 9.49 -13.22
CA ILE A 115 -14.44 8.54 -13.41
C ILE A 115 -14.60 7.78 -12.09
N CYS A 116 -15.80 7.79 -11.50
CA CYS A 116 -16.07 7.08 -10.26
C CYS A 116 -17.00 5.88 -10.48
N MET A 117 -16.73 4.80 -9.76
CA MET A 117 -17.69 3.70 -9.61
C MET A 117 -18.69 4.05 -8.51
N ALA A 118 -19.97 3.76 -8.71
CA ALA A 118 -21.00 3.98 -7.68
C ALA A 118 -21.96 2.80 -7.60
N THR A 119 -22.13 2.24 -6.40
CA THR A 119 -23.16 1.23 -6.17
C THR A 119 -24.53 1.88 -5.97
N PRO A 120 -25.64 1.12 -6.05
CA PRO A 120 -26.96 1.64 -5.72
C PRO A 120 -27.03 2.23 -4.30
N GLU A 121 -26.28 1.66 -3.35
CA GLU A 121 -26.19 2.16 -1.98
C GLU A 121 -25.46 3.51 -1.89
N ASP A 122 -24.34 3.68 -2.60
CA ASP A 122 -23.62 4.97 -2.65
C ASP A 122 -24.47 6.06 -3.33
N LEU A 123 -25.20 5.70 -4.40
CA LEU A 123 -26.13 6.58 -5.09
C LEU A 123 -27.30 6.99 -4.19
N ALA A 124 -27.93 6.03 -3.51
CA ALA A 124 -29.04 6.30 -2.59
C ALA A 124 -28.62 7.16 -1.39
N ALA A 125 -27.36 7.02 -0.96
CA ALA A 125 -26.79 7.83 0.12
C ALA A 125 -26.36 9.23 -0.34
N ASN A 126 -26.44 9.57 -1.64
CA ASN A 126 -25.88 10.78 -2.22
C ASN A 126 -24.41 11.00 -1.82
N ALA A 127 -23.59 9.95 -1.96
CA ALA A 127 -22.20 9.99 -1.52
C ALA A 127 -21.42 11.14 -2.19
N GLU A 128 -20.69 11.92 -1.39
CA GLU A 128 -20.06 13.18 -1.83
C GLU A 128 -19.11 13.01 -3.03
N TYR A 129 -18.38 11.89 -3.11
CA TYR A 129 -17.45 11.64 -4.20
C TYR A 129 -18.14 11.53 -5.58
N ILE A 130 -19.42 11.13 -5.62
CA ILE A 130 -20.23 11.05 -6.85
C ILE A 130 -20.44 12.46 -7.42
N LEU A 131 -20.69 13.44 -6.55
CA LEU A 131 -20.85 14.85 -6.94
C LEU A 131 -19.53 15.49 -7.38
N LEU A 132 -18.41 14.97 -6.88
CA LEU A 132 -17.09 15.46 -7.26
C LEU A 132 -16.62 14.85 -8.59
N ALA A 133 -17.09 13.67 -8.99
CA ALA A 133 -16.67 13.00 -10.20
C ALA A 133 -17.09 13.76 -11.47
N ASP A 134 -16.27 13.68 -12.53
CA ASP A 134 -16.64 14.20 -13.85
C ASP A 134 -17.57 13.23 -14.58
N GLU A 135 -17.45 11.94 -14.28
CA GLU A 135 -18.28 10.88 -14.82
C GLU A 135 -18.52 9.79 -13.77
N VAL A 136 -19.72 9.21 -13.73
CA VAL A 136 -20.09 8.16 -12.79
C VAL A 136 -20.52 6.91 -13.56
N THR A 137 -20.01 5.75 -13.16
CA THR A 137 -20.40 4.44 -13.67
C THR A 137 -21.08 3.66 -12.58
N GLU A 138 -22.36 3.34 -12.78
CA GLU A 138 -23.09 2.46 -11.87
C GLU A 138 -22.50 1.04 -11.91
N VAL A 139 -22.33 0.44 -10.74
CA VAL A 139 -21.77 -0.91 -10.56
C VAL A 139 -22.66 -1.73 -9.62
N PRO A 140 -22.58 -3.08 -9.62
CA PRO A 140 -23.43 -3.90 -8.76
C PRO A 140 -23.30 -3.55 -7.26
N GLY A 141 -24.42 -3.60 -6.54
CA GLY A 141 -24.45 -3.41 -5.08
C GLY A 141 -23.99 -4.63 -4.27
N GLY A 142 -24.24 -4.58 -2.96
CA GLY A 142 -23.89 -5.65 -2.04
C GLY A 142 -22.39 -5.70 -1.67
N PRO A 143 -21.86 -6.88 -1.29
CA PRO A 143 -20.50 -7.01 -0.78
C PRO A 143 -19.45 -6.54 -1.80
N ASN A 144 -18.31 -6.06 -1.29
CA ASN A 144 -17.35 -5.33 -2.12
C ASN A 144 -16.72 -6.16 -3.26
N ASN A 145 -16.72 -7.49 -3.15
CA ASN A 145 -16.28 -8.42 -4.20
C ASN A 145 -17.15 -8.36 -5.47
N ASN A 146 -18.34 -7.77 -5.40
CA ASN A 146 -19.19 -7.51 -6.55
C ASN A 146 -18.83 -6.21 -7.28
N ASN A 147 -18.13 -5.29 -6.61
CA ASN A 147 -17.89 -3.92 -7.09
C ASN A 147 -16.42 -3.48 -6.93
N TYR A 148 -16.10 -2.71 -5.89
CA TYR A 148 -14.82 -2.05 -5.67
C TYR A 148 -13.64 -2.99 -5.46
N ALA A 149 -13.89 -4.25 -5.07
CA ALA A 149 -12.86 -5.28 -4.95
C ALA A 149 -12.81 -6.25 -6.15
N ASN A 150 -13.67 -6.05 -7.16
CA ASN A 150 -13.76 -6.92 -8.33
C ASN A 150 -12.77 -6.46 -9.42
N VAL A 151 -11.64 -7.15 -9.51
CA VAL A 151 -10.55 -6.82 -10.44
C VAL A 151 -11.00 -6.83 -11.91
N GLU A 152 -11.78 -7.82 -12.32
CA GLU A 152 -12.23 -7.91 -13.73
C GLU A 152 -13.22 -6.81 -14.08
N LEU A 153 -14.14 -6.48 -13.16
CA LEU A 153 -15.06 -5.35 -13.35
C LEU A 153 -14.30 -4.02 -13.45
N ILE A 154 -13.32 -3.78 -12.58
CA ILE A 154 -12.52 -2.55 -12.61
C ILE A 154 -11.77 -2.44 -13.94
N ALA A 155 -11.15 -3.54 -14.41
CA ALA A 155 -10.44 -3.57 -15.68
C ALA A 155 -11.37 -3.34 -16.88
N ASP A 156 -12.55 -3.96 -16.89
CA ASP A 156 -13.58 -3.75 -17.92
C ASP A 156 -14.03 -2.28 -17.97
N ILE A 157 -14.33 -1.68 -16.81
CA ILE A 157 -14.71 -0.26 -16.73
C ILE A 157 -13.57 0.63 -17.23
N ALA A 158 -12.33 0.34 -16.83
CA ALA A 158 -11.16 1.10 -17.25
C ALA A 158 -11.01 1.11 -18.79
N GLU A 159 -11.21 -0.05 -19.44
CA GLU A 159 -11.20 -0.16 -20.90
C GLU A 159 -12.36 0.59 -21.54
N ARG A 160 -13.61 0.35 -21.10
CA ARG A 160 -14.79 1.01 -21.68
C ARG A 160 -14.77 2.52 -21.53
N LYS A 161 -14.21 3.04 -20.44
CA LYS A 161 -14.13 4.48 -20.15
C LYS A 161 -12.86 5.15 -20.66
N ASN A 162 -12.00 4.39 -21.35
CA ASN A 162 -10.74 4.85 -21.93
C ASN A 162 -9.89 5.64 -20.92
N VAL A 163 -9.74 5.13 -19.70
CA VAL A 163 -8.94 5.80 -18.68
C VAL A 163 -7.45 5.57 -18.91
N ASP A 164 -6.62 6.49 -18.44
CA ASP A 164 -5.17 6.37 -18.53
C ASP A 164 -4.61 5.64 -17.31
N ALA A 165 -5.28 5.79 -16.16
CA ALA A 165 -4.88 5.19 -14.89
C ALA A 165 -6.06 4.80 -13.98
N VAL A 166 -5.82 3.90 -13.03
CA VAL A 166 -6.73 3.55 -11.93
C VAL A 166 -6.08 3.90 -10.59
N TRP A 167 -6.85 4.51 -9.70
CA TRP A 167 -6.49 4.73 -8.30
C TRP A 167 -7.41 3.91 -7.40
N ALA A 168 -6.85 3.10 -6.51
CA ALA A 168 -7.61 2.23 -5.61
C ALA A 168 -7.61 2.69 -4.14
N GLY A 169 -6.74 3.63 -3.76
CA GLY A 169 -6.68 4.13 -2.38
C GLY A 169 -6.33 3.04 -1.38
N TRP A 170 -7.19 2.86 -0.38
CA TRP A 170 -7.06 1.85 0.68
C TRP A 170 -8.33 1.00 0.79
N GLY A 171 -8.18 -0.24 1.25
CA GLY A 171 -9.26 -1.23 1.27
C GLY A 171 -9.60 -1.75 -0.14
N HIS A 172 -10.66 -2.54 -0.24
CA HIS A 172 -11.11 -3.13 -1.51
C HIS A 172 -9.99 -3.88 -2.25
N ALA A 173 -9.71 -3.55 -3.52
CA ALA A 173 -8.66 -4.16 -4.32
C ALA A 173 -7.31 -3.43 -4.24
N SER A 174 -7.13 -2.46 -3.34
CA SER A 174 -5.87 -1.67 -3.24
C SER A 174 -4.61 -2.51 -2.96
N GLU A 175 -4.77 -3.63 -2.24
CA GLU A 175 -3.68 -4.56 -1.89
C GLU A 175 -3.72 -5.84 -2.75
N ASN A 176 -4.56 -5.89 -3.80
CA ASN A 176 -4.68 -7.08 -4.64
C ASN A 176 -3.70 -7.00 -5.84
N PRO A 177 -2.65 -7.83 -5.89
CA PRO A 177 -1.64 -7.78 -6.97
C PRO A 177 -2.22 -8.11 -8.35
N GLN A 178 -3.38 -8.78 -8.41
CA GLN A 178 -4.06 -9.05 -9.68
C GLN A 178 -4.59 -7.78 -10.34
N LEU A 179 -4.89 -6.72 -9.57
CA LEU A 179 -5.38 -5.45 -10.13
C LEU A 179 -4.35 -4.78 -11.05
N PRO A 180 -3.14 -4.39 -10.59
CA PRO A 180 -2.12 -3.84 -11.48
C PRO A 180 -1.72 -4.81 -12.60
N HIS A 181 -1.68 -6.12 -12.32
CA HIS A 181 -1.40 -7.12 -13.35
C HIS A 181 -2.43 -7.09 -14.48
N ARG A 182 -3.72 -7.14 -14.14
CA ARG A 182 -4.83 -7.15 -15.10
C ARG A 182 -4.92 -5.83 -15.87
N LEU A 183 -4.70 -4.69 -15.20
CA LEU A 183 -4.71 -3.37 -15.82
C LEU A 183 -3.58 -3.21 -16.85
N SER A 184 -2.37 -3.72 -16.56
CA SER A 184 -1.25 -3.67 -17.51
C SER A 184 -1.51 -4.46 -18.80
N ARG A 185 -2.41 -5.44 -18.76
CA ARG A 185 -2.79 -6.30 -19.91
C ARG A 185 -3.97 -5.78 -20.71
N THR A 186 -4.56 -4.67 -20.29
CA THR A 186 -5.59 -3.97 -21.08
C THR A 186 -4.99 -3.43 -22.38
N SER A 187 -5.84 -3.20 -23.37
CA SER A 187 -5.42 -2.65 -24.68
C SER A 187 -4.68 -1.31 -24.57
N ARG A 188 -5.02 -0.46 -23.58
CA ARG A 188 -4.36 0.83 -23.30
C ARG A 188 -3.22 0.75 -22.29
N GLN A 189 -2.94 -0.44 -21.75
CA GLN A 189 -1.99 -0.67 -20.66
C GLN A 189 -2.22 0.35 -19.54
N VAL A 190 -3.43 0.33 -18.98
CA VAL A 190 -3.87 1.27 -17.94
C VAL A 190 -2.91 1.22 -16.76
N VAL A 191 -2.46 2.40 -16.31
CA VAL A 191 -1.52 2.52 -15.20
C VAL A 191 -2.23 2.31 -13.88
N PHE A 192 -1.64 1.54 -12.98
CA PHE A 192 -2.09 1.52 -11.60
C PHE A 192 -1.35 2.58 -10.80
N LEU A 193 -2.07 3.49 -10.14
CA LEU A 193 -1.50 4.54 -9.29
C LEU A 193 -1.17 3.97 -7.90
N GLY A 194 -0.14 3.13 -7.85
CA GLY A 194 0.36 2.46 -6.66
C GLY A 194 1.50 1.50 -7.00
N PRO A 195 1.91 0.62 -6.08
CA PRO A 195 3.01 -0.29 -6.34
C PRO A 195 2.67 -1.30 -7.45
N GLY A 196 3.69 -1.76 -8.16
CA GLY A 196 3.53 -2.80 -9.18
C GLY A 196 3.07 -4.14 -8.58
N ALA A 197 2.47 -5.00 -9.41
CA ALA A 197 1.94 -6.30 -9.01
C ALA A 197 2.98 -7.18 -8.29
N GLN A 198 4.22 -7.17 -8.77
CA GLN A 198 5.30 -7.95 -8.16
C GLN A 198 5.64 -7.43 -6.76
N ALA A 199 5.78 -6.12 -6.58
CA ALA A 199 6.06 -5.53 -5.27
C ALA A 199 4.94 -5.81 -4.26
N MET A 200 3.67 -5.74 -4.68
CA MET A 200 2.53 -6.12 -3.84
C MET A 200 2.56 -7.60 -3.45
N HIS A 201 2.92 -8.48 -4.39
CA HIS A 201 3.03 -9.91 -4.13
C HIS A 201 4.18 -10.20 -3.15
N ASP A 202 5.36 -9.66 -3.41
CA ASP A 202 6.59 -9.91 -2.64
C ASP A 202 6.47 -9.44 -1.18
N LEU A 203 5.76 -8.32 -0.96
CA LEU A 203 5.58 -7.72 0.37
C LEU A 203 4.22 -7.99 1.02
N GLY A 204 3.27 -8.62 0.32
CA GLY A 204 1.94 -8.92 0.86
C GLY A 204 1.93 -10.11 1.82
N ASP A 205 2.86 -11.05 1.62
CA ASP A 205 3.02 -12.21 2.49
C ASP A 205 3.85 -11.89 3.74
N LYS A 206 3.43 -12.37 4.92
CA LYS A 206 4.10 -12.04 6.19
C LYS A 206 5.48 -12.69 6.31
N ILE A 207 5.64 -13.90 5.81
CA ILE A 207 6.93 -14.61 5.82
C ILE A 207 7.86 -13.98 4.80
N GLY A 208 7.39 -13.82 3.56
CA GLY A 208 8.17 -13.25 2.46
C GLY A 208 8.64 -11.83 2.74
N SER A 209 7.72 -10.95 3.16
CA SER A 209 8.06 -9.57 3.54
C SER A 209 9.10 -9.51 4.66
N THR A 210 9.02 -10.40 5.65
CA THR A 210 9.99 -10.43 6.75
C THR A 210 11.37 -10.91 6.28
N ILE A 211 11.45 -11.91 5.39
CA ILE A 211 12.71 -12.32 4.75
C ILE A 211 13.34 -11.14 3.99
N ILE A 212 12.55 -10.42 3.20
CA ILE A 212 13.00 -9.25 2.43
C ILE A 212 13.50 -8.15 3.37
N ALA A 213 12.76 -7.86 4.44
CA ALA A 213 13.14 -6.87 5.44
C ALA A 213 14.48 -7.22 6.11
N GLN A 214 14.66 -8.48 6.56
CA GLN A 214 15.93 -8.94 7.15
C GLN A 214 17.08 -8.84 6.16
N SER A 215 16.84 -9.18 4.90
CA SER A 215 17.85 -9.11 3.83
C SER A 215 18.30 -7.68 3.55
N ALA A 216 17.40 -6.70 3.72
CA ALA A 216 17.69 -5.28 3.62
C ALA A 216 18.29 -4.68 4.91
N GLY A 217 18.58 -5.50 5.92
CA GLY A 217 19.14 -5.04 7.20
C GLY A 217 18.13 -4.38 8.14
N VAL A 218 16.82 -4.52 7.86
CA VAL A 218 15.77 -4.00 8.74
C VAL A 218 15.62 -4.92 9.97
N PRO A 219 15.70 -4.40 11.20
CA PRO A 219 15.48 -5.21 12.39
C PRO A 219 14.06 -5.76 12.44
N CYS A 220 13.94 -7.09 12.54
CA CYS A 220 12.66 -7.79 12.67
C CYS A 220 12.50 -8.38 14.08
N ILE A 221 11.25 -8.53 14.52
CA ILE A 221 10.92 -9.24 15.75
C ILE A 221 11.37 -10.70 15.61
N ALA A 222 11.92 -11.28 16.68
CA ALA A 222 12.32 -12.69 16.69
C ALA A 222 11.16 -13.61 16.25
N TRP A 223 11.43 -14.46 15.28
CA TRP A 223 10.46 -15.35 14.64
C TRP A 223 11.14 -16.62 14.10
N SER A 224 10.38 -17.60 13.65
CA SER A 224 10.91 -18.90 13.19
C SER A 224 11.90 -18.78 12.03
N GLY A 225 11.77 -17.75 11.19
CA GLY A 225 12.69 -17.43 10.09
C GLY A 225 13.79 -16.42 10.45
N SER A 226 14.09 -16.21 11.74
CA SER A 226 15.16 -15.28 12.14
C SER A 226 16.50 -15.71 11.54
N GLY A 227 17.15 -14.80 10.79
CA GLY A 227 18.42 -15.08 10.11
C GLY A 227 18.26 -15.68 8.70
N VAL A 228 17.04 -15.97 8.24
CA VAL A 228 16.77 -16.33 6.85
C VAL A 228 16.83 -15.06 5.99
N VAL A 229 17.84 -14.97 5.13
CA VAL A 229 18.11 -13.80 4.29
C VAL A 229 18.39 -14.20 2.85
N LEU A 230 18.12 -13.28 1.93
CA LEU A 230 18.50 -13.33 0.53
C LEU A 230 19.84 -12.63 0.31
N ASP A 231 20.74 -13.28 -0.41
CA ASP A 231 21.98 -12.66 -0.85
C ASP A 231 21.74 -11.60 -1.94
N ASN A 232 22.53 -10.52 -1.89
CA ASN A 232 22.60 -9.47 -2.90
C ASN A 232 21.24 -8.83 -3.22
N ILE A 233 20.39 -8.60 -2.21
CA ILE A 233 19.06 -8.01 -2.42
C ILE A 233 19.12 -6.62 -3.07
N HIS A 234 20.14 -5.82 -2.76
CA HIS A 234 20.32 -4.46 -3.29
C HIS A 234 20.65 -4.42 -4.80
N ASP A 235 21.16 -5.53 -5.36
CA ASP A 235 21.52 -5.62 -6.77
C ASP A 235 20.37 -6.14 -7.65
N ARG A 236 19.22 -6.50 -7.03
CA ARG A 236 18.10 -7.13 -7.71
C ARG A 236 17.03 -6.11 -8.09
N ALA A 237 16.71 -6.05 -9.38
CA ALA A 237 15.55 -5.31 -9.87
C ALA A 237 14.22 -5.96 -9.45
N ASN A 238 14.20 -7.29 -9.26
CA ASN A 238 13.04 -8.07 -8.82
C ASN A 238 13.43 -9.04 -7.70
N VAL A 239 12.64 -9.09 -6.63
CA VAL A 239 12.95 -9.89 -5.44
C VAL A 239 12.14 -11.19 -5.46
N ALA A 240 12.71 -12.24 -6.05
CA ALA A 240 12.13 -13.58 -5.95
C ALA A 240 12.75 -14.35 -4.78
N ILE A 241 11.90 -14.82 -3.86
CA ILE A 241 12.30 -15.69 -2.75
C ILE A 241 12.24 -17.14 -3.24
N PRO A 242 13.36 -17.90 -3.22
CA PRO A 242 13.33 -19.33 -3.58
C PRO A 242 12.44 -20.12 -2.63
N ASP A 243 11.63 -21.05 -3.15
CA ASP A 243 10.71 -21.87 -2.36
C ASP A 243 11.38 -22.58 -1.19
N GLU A 244 12.60 -23.10 -1.37
CA GLU A 244 13.34 -23.78 -0.31
C GLU A 244 13.76 -22.82 0.81
N LEU A 245 14.14 -21.58 0.46
CA LEU A 245 14.44 -20.54 1.43
C LEU A 245 13.17 -20.12 2.19
N TYR A 246 12.06 -19.95 1.46
CA TYR A 246 10.77 -19.64 2.06
C TYR A 246 10.33 -20.72 3.05
N LYS A 247 10.37 -22.00 2.63
CA LYS A 247 10.02 -23.15 3.48
C LYS A 247 10.91 -23.26 4.71
N SER A 248 12.19 -22.87 4.63
CA SER A 248 13.10 -22.87 5.78
C SER A 248 12.68 -21.91 6.90
N ALA A 249 11.90 -20.87 6.58
CA ALA A 249 11.33 -19.95 7.55
C ALA A 249 9.98 -20.43 8.13
N CYS A 250 9.37 -21.44 7.49
CA CYS A 250 8.08 -22.01 7.88
C CYS A 250 8.22 -23.11 8.94
N VAL A 251 7.14 -23.34 9.65
CA VAL A 251 6.93 -24.45 10.57
C VAL A 251 6.04 -25.48 9.89
N LEU A 252 6.59 -26.65 9.58
CA LEU A 252 5.91 -27.68 8.79
C LEU A 252 5.27 -28.76 9.67
N THR A 253 5.86 -29.02 10.83
CA THR A 253 5.42 -30.05 11.78
C THR A 253 5.26 -29.49 13.19
N LEU A 254 4.56 -30.24 14.06
CA LEU A 254 4.46 -29.90 15.48
C LEU A 254 5.85 -29.89 16.15
N ASP A 255 6.75 -30.78 15.77
CA ASP A 255 8.11 -30.82 16.30
C ASP A 255 8.92 -29.59 15.88
N ASP A 256 8.75 -29.13 14.63
CA ASP A 256 9.31 -27.85 14.18
C ASP A 256 8.77 -26.70 15.02
N ALA A 257 7.46 -26.71 15.31
CA ALA A 257 6.82 -25.68 16.10
C ALA A 257 7.42 -25.62 17.50
N LEU A 258 7.57 -26.76 18.17
CA LEU A 258 8.14 -26.85 19.51
C LEU A 258 9.60 -26.38 19.54
N ARG A 259 10.43 -26.78 18.56
CA ARG A 259 11.83 -26.31 18.46
C ARG A 259 11.92 -24.79 18.19
N ALA A 260 11.11 -24.30 17.25
CA ALA A 260 11.04 -22.88 16.94
C ALA A 260 10.53 -22.07 18.15
N GLY A 261 9.55 -22.61 18.89
CA GLY A 261 9.02 -22.01 20.11
C GLY A 261 10.08 -21.84 21.21
N ASP A 262 10.95 -22.84 21.40
CA ASP A 262 12.07 -22.75 22.36
C ASP A 262 13.10 -21.69 21.96
N THR A 263 13.32 -21.52 20.66
CA THR A 263 14.32 -20.58 20.11
C THR A 263 13.79 -19.14 20.11
N VAL A 264 12.55 -18.93 19.68
CA VAL A 264 11.86 -17.62 19.64
C VAL A 264 11.51 -17.15 21.05
N GLY A 265 11.15 -18.10 21.92
CA GLY A 265 10.75 -17.91 23.32
C GLY A 265 9.31 -17.45 23.49
N TYR A 266 8.73 -17.78 24.65
CA TYR A 266 7.36 -17.42 25.05
C TYR A 266 7.28 -16.12 25.87
N PRO A 267 6.17 -15.35 25.80
CA PRO A 267 4.99 -15.59 24.97
C PRO A 267 5.24 -15.34 23.48
N LEU A 268 4.50 -16.06 22.62
CA LEU A 268 4.61 -15.98 21.16
C LEU A 268 3.25 -15.99 20.47
N MET A 269 3.28 -15.78 19.15
CA MET A 269 2.14 -15.87 18.24
C MET A 269 2.38 -16.98 17.22
N VAL A 270 1.41 -17.86 17.02
CA VAL A 270 1.32 -18.79 15.89
C VAL A 270 0.49 -18.12 14.80
N LYS A 271 1.00 -18.06 13.58
CA LYS A 271 0.33 -17.37 12.46
C LYS A 271 0.38 -18.20 11.18
N ALA A 272 -0.77 -18.36 10.54
CA ALA A 272 -0.85 -18.74 9.13
C ALA A 272 -0.54 -17.51 8.27
N SER A 273 0.23 -17.70 7.20
CA SER A 273 0.66 -16.59 6.36
C SER A 273 -0.50 -15.97 5.58
N GLU A 274 -1.38 -16.82 5.04
CA GLU A 274 -2.51 -16.43 4.19
C GLU A 274 -3.82 -16.18 4.98
N GLY A 275 -3.73 -16.08 6.31
CA GLY A 275 -4.86 -15.74 7.17
C GLY A 275 -5.31 -14.29 7.01
N GLY A 276 -6.56 -14.07 6.58
CA GLY A 276 -7.19 -12.75 6.45
C GLY A 276 -8.13 -12.41 7.62
N GLY A 277 -8.22 -11.12 7.98
CA GLY A 277 -9.20 -10.62 8.96
C GLY A 277 -9.04 -11.17 10.38
N GLY A 278 -7.82 -11.54 10.79
CA GLY A 278 -7.51 -12.12 12.10
C GLY A 278 -7.60 -13.65 12.17
N LYS A 279 -7.98 -14.31 11.07
CA LYS A 279 -8.01 -15.78 11.00
C LYS A 279 -6.61 -16.39 11.01
N GLY A 280 -6.47 -17.56 11.60
CA GLY A 280 -5.22 -18.32 11.61
C GLY A 280 -4.14 -17.68 12.51
N ILE A 281 -4.55 -16.99 13.58
CA ILE A 281 -3.64 -16.35 14.53
C ILE A 281 -3.99 -16.83 15.94
N ARG A 282 -2.99 -17.30 16.71
CA ARG A 282 -3.15 -17.70 18.11
C ARG A 282 -2.02 -17.15 18.97
N LYS A 283 -2.38 -16.60 20.12
CA LYS A 283 -1.44 -16.23 21.18
C LYS A 283 -1.14 -17.47 22.02
N VAL A 284 0.13 -17.66 22.35
CA VAL A 284 0.63 -18.80 23.13
C VAL A 284 1.51 -18.28 24.25
N LEU A 285 1.13 -18.55 25.50
CA LEU A 285 1.84 -18.05 26.68
C LEU A 285 2.95 -19.00 27.14
N SER A 286 2.82 -20.29 26.82
CA SER A 286 3.68 -21.36 27.34
C SER A 286 3.91 -22.46 26.29
N ARG A 287 4.92 -23.31 26.52
CA ARG A 287 5.24 -24.42 25.61
C ARG A 287 4.10 -25.42 25.51
N GLU A 288 3.41 -25.64 26.62
CA GLU A 288 2.32 -26.61 26.77
C GLU A 288 1.09 -26.24 25.94
N GLU A 289 0.88 -24.95 25.69
CA GLU A 289 -0.23 -24.44 24.88
C GLU A 289 0.03 -24.54 23.36
N LEU A 290 1.29 -24.65 22.94
CA LEU A 290 1.67 -24.56 21.54
C LEU A 290 1.03 -25.66 20.65
N PRO A 291 0.96 -26.95 21.06
CA PRO A 291 0.36 -27.98 20.21
C PRO A 291 -1.10 -27.70 19.86
N ALA A 292 -1.89 -27.26 20.84
CA ALA A 292 -3.31 -26.93 20.63
C ALA A 292 -3.47 -25.72 19.71
N ALA A 293 -2.67 -24.66 19.93
CA ALA A 293 -2.69 -23.46 19.11
C ALA A 293 -2.27 -23.74 17.65
N TYR A 294 -1.23 -24.54 17.46
CA TYR A 294 -0.74 -24.93 16.13
C TYR A 294 -1.81 -25.69 15.33
N ALA A 295 -2.42 -26.71 15.94
CA ALA A 295 -3.49 -27.48 15.31
C ALA A 295 -4.71 -26.61 14.95
N GLN A 296 -5.07 -25.66 15.81
CA GLN A 296 -6.17 -24.71 15.53
C GLN A 296 -5.87 -23.82 14.34
N VAL A 297 -4.64 -23.27 14.23
CA VAL A 297 -4.25 -22.43 13.09
C VAL A 297 -4.29 -23.21 11.78
N GLN A 298 -3.77 -24.46 11.77
CA GLN A 298 -3.82 -25.31 10.59
C GLN A 298 -5.25 -25.67 10.16
N ALA A 299 -6.14 -25.93 11.11
CA ALA A 299 -7.54 -26.24 10.84
C ALA A 299 -8.33 -25.02 10.32
N GLU A 300 -7.97 -23.82 10.78
CA GLU A 300 -8.65 -22.58 10.39
C GLU A 300 -8.24 -22.10 9.00
N VAL A 301 -6.97 -22.29 8.62
CA VAL A 301 -6.42 -21.88 7.31
C VAL A 301 -5.70 -23.07 6.67
N LEU A 302 -6.50 -23.94 6.04
CA LEU A 302 -6.02 -25.19 5.45
C LEU A 302 -4.95 -24.95 4.36
N GLY A 303 -3.84 -25.67 4.47
CA GLY A 303 -2.75 -25.63 3.50
C GLY A 303 -1.83 -24.41 3.61
N SER A 304 -2.13 -23.46 4.49
CA SER A 304 -1.34 -22.24 4.60
C SER A 304 -0.02 -22.46 5.34
N PRO A 305 1.09 -21.85 4.87
CA PRO A 305 2.35 -21.84 5.62
C PRO A 305 2.17 -21.24 7.02
N VAL A 306 2.76 -21.87 8.03
CA VAL A 306 2.69 -21.41 9.43
C VAL A 306 4.06 -20.90 9.86
N PHE A 307 4.10 -19.84 10.65
CA PHE A 307 5.30 -19.33 11.30
C PHE A 307 5.02 -18.93 12.75
N LEU A 308 6.09 -18.88 13.56
CA LEU A 308 6.02 -18.42 14.95
C LEU A 308 6.74 -17.09 15.09
N MET A 309 6.19 -16.16 15.86
CA MET A 309 6.82 -14.87 16.13
C MET A 309 6.65 -14.49 17.60
N ARG A 310 7.70 -13.93 18.21
CA ARG A 310 7.67 -13.44 19.58
C ARG A 310 6.53 -12.45 19.76
N LEU A 311 5.78 -12.60 20.86
CA LEU A 311 4.78 -11.61 21.22
C LEU A 311 5.50 -10.41 21.81
N PHE A 312 5.38 -9.28 21.15
CA PHE A 312 5.89 -8.01 21.62
C PHE A 312 4.84 -7.32 22.50
N ALA A 313 5.23 -6.92 23.71
CA ALA A 313 4.38 -6.21 24.66
C ALA A 313 5.04 -4.89 25.08
N GLY A 314 4.25 -3.82 25.19
CA GLY A 314 4.72 -2.55 25.78
C GLY A 314 5.53 -1.63 24.85
N GLY A 315 5.34 -1.71 23.53
CA GLY A 315 5.98 -0.78 22.59
C GLY A 315 5.05 0.26 21.98
N ARG A 316 5.63 1.14 21.17
CA ARG A 316 4.91 2.13 20.36
C ARG A 316 4.82 1.63 18.92
N HIS A 317 3.70 1.91 18.27
CA HIS A 317 3.55 1.71 16.83
C HIS A 317 4.03 2.99 16.12
N LEU A 318 5.03 2.85 15.26
CA LEU A 318 5.58 3.95 14.45
C LEU A 318 5.49 3.56 12.98
N GLU A 319 5.09 4.50 12.14
CA GLU A 319 5.00 4.33 10.70
C GLU A 319 5.90 5.39 10.02
N VAL A 320 6.52 5.01 8.91
CA VAL A 320 7.32 5.91 8.08
C VAL A 320 6.66 5.99 6.72
N GLN A 321 6.28 7.19 6.29
CA GLN A 321 5.76 7.40 4.94
C GLN A 321 6.89 7.25 3.93
N ILE A 322 6.71 6.35 2.97
CA ILE A 322 7.63 6.14 1.84
C ILE A 322 6.97 6.66 0.56
N LEU A 323 7.80 7.22 -0.34
CA LEU A 323 7.45 7.63 -1.70
C LEU A 323 8.63 7.25 -2.61
N ALA A 324 8.37 6.54 -3.70
CA ALA A 324 9.39 5.99 -4.62
C ALA A 324 8.93 6.07 -6.07
#